data_AF-A0A970YWB0-F1
#
_entry.id   AF-A0A970YWB0-F1
#
_cell.length_a   1.000
_cell.length_b   1.000
_cell.length_c   1.000
_cell.angle_alpha   90.00
_cell.angle_beta   90.00
_cell.angle_gamma   90.00
#
_symmetry.space_group_name_H-M   'P 1'
#
loop_
_entity.id
_entity.type
_entity.pdbx_description
1 polymer ?
#
loop_
_entity_poly.entity_id
_entity_poly.type
_entity_poly.pdbx_seq_one_letter_code
_entity_poly.pdbx_strand_id
1 'polypeptide(L)'
;MPYPTEVMRNRIDGFYWNWNENNSFINYEWCVCDFLNAALNSKTGFPDHDNVCKLFWSFWIDQIIEKVANENNKAEVYKDFRSKYNFPKIKTFLEVQNPAPHELLTFLEERYSKEDEIALLEYYKEDFWKEIAGYLKSIGEDELVKKVEQEFINDLSERSFPEKYHKLWK
;
A
#
# COMPACT_ATOMS: atom_id res chain seq x y z
N MET A 1 17.00 -19.74 -0.27
CA MET A 1 17.12 -19.87 1.21
C MET A 1 15.84 -19.30 1.80
N PRO A 2 15.12 -19.99 2.70
CA PRO A 2 13.96 -19.39 3.34
C PRO A 2 14.45 -18.27 4.26
N TYR A 3 13.91 -17.06 4.09
CA TYR A 3 14.24 -15.95 4.97
C TYR A 3 13.71 -16.22 6.39
N PRO A 4 14.45 -15.87 7.45
CA PRO A 4 14.04 -16.17 8.82
C PRO A 4 12.88 -15.24 9.21
N THR A 5 11.68 -15.81 9.24
CA THR A 5 10.38 -15.16 9.51
C THR A 5 10.31 -14.39 10.83
N GLU A 6 11.15 -14.73 11.81
CA GLU A 6 11.16 -14.10 13.14
C GLU A 6 12.01 -12.81 13.22
N VAL A 7 13.06 -12.71 12.41
CA VAL A 7 13.95 -11.52 12.39
C VAL A 7 13.35 -10.39 11.56
N MET A 8 12.55 -10.71 10.53
CA MET A 8 11.78 -9.73 9.75
C MET A 8 10.60 -9.16 10.55
N ARG A 9 9.86 -9.99 11.30
CA ARG A 9 8.72 -9.55 12.14
C ARG A 9 9.11 -8.43 13.11
N ASN A 10 10.24 -8.59 13.81
CA ASN A 10 10.76 -7.59 14.75
C ASN A 10 11.30 -6.30 14.10
N ARG A 11 11.63 -6.31 12.80
CA ARG A 11 11.96 -5.09 12.03
C ARG A 11 10.72 -4.41 11.43
N ILE A 12 9.67 -5.18 11.16
CA ILE A 12 8.38 -4.72 10.65
C ILE A 12 7.65 -3.89 11.72
N ASP A 13 7.57 -4.39 12.96
CA ASP A 13 6.91 -3.66 14.06
C ASP A 13 7.62 -2.34 14.40
N GLY A 14 8.95 -2.31 14.30
CA GLY A 14 9.75 -1.15 14.65
C GLY A 14 9.82 -0.06 13.59
N PHE A 15 9.61 -0.34 12.31
CA PHE A 15 9.69 0.68 11.25
C PHE A 15 8.31 1.15 10.79
N TYR A 16 7.33 0.24 10.72
CA TYR A 16 5.98 0.58 10.25
C TYR A 16 5.21 1.47 11.24
N TRP A 17 5.35 1.21 12.54
CA TRP A 17 4.74 2.03 13.59
C TRP A 17 5.62 3.22 14.01
N ASN A 18 6.95 3.10 14.11
CA ASN A 18 7.80 4.26 14.46
C ASN A 18 8.01 5.27 13.33
N TRP A 19 7.84 4.88 12.06
CA TRP A 19 7.84 5.88 10.99
C TRP A 19 6.64 6.82 11.11
N ASN A 20 5.55 6.33 11.72
CA ASN A 20 4.38 7.10 12.14
C ASN A 20 4.59 7.93 13.42
N GLU A 21 5.42 7.46 14.37
CA GLU A 21 5.63 8.19 15.64
C GLU A 21 6.54 9.42 15.48
N ASN A 22 7.49 9.42 14.54
CA ASN A 22 8.42 10.55 14.34
C ASN A 22 8.06 11.50 13.20
N ASN A 23 7.10 11.14 12.33
CA ASN A 23 6.62 12.01 11.25
C ASN A 23 5.11 12.16 11.37
N SER A 24 4.68 13.29 11.94
CA SER A 24 3.28 13.69 11.93
C SER A 24 2.85 13.98 10.48
N PHE A 25 2.44 12.98 9.71
CA PHE A 25 1.88 13.19 8.36
C PHE A 25 0.42 13.67 8.44
N ILE A 26 0.21 14.77 9.15
CA ILE A 26 -1.06 15.48 9.11
C ILE A 26 -1.07 16.24 7.78
N ASN A 27 -1.85 15.74 6.81
CA ASN A 27 -2.20 16.39 5.54
C ASN A 27 -1.08 16.59 4.49
N TYR A 28 -0.01 15.79 4.48
CA TYR A 28 1.01 15.89 3.43
C TYR A 28 0.67 15.04 2.21
N GLU A 29 0.45 15.70 1.07
CA GLU A 29 0.36 15.07 -0.24
C GLU A 29 1.77 14.90 -0.81
N TRP A 30 2.16 13.67 -1.09
CA TRP A 30 3.45 13.32 -1.66
C TRP A 30 3.40 13.41 -3.19
N CYS A 31 4.42 14.01 -3.81
CA CYS A 31 4.65 13.69 -5.21
C CYS A 31 5.16 12.25 -5.35
N VAL A 32 5.06 11.69 -6.55
CA VAL A 32 5.79 10.45 -6.90
C VAL A 32 7.28 10.57 -6.58
N CYS A 33 7.86 11.77 -6.68
CA CYS A 33 9.25 12.00 -6.28
C CYS A 33 9.53 11.84 -4.77
N ASP A 34 8.60 12.24 -3.90
CA ASP A 34 8.71 12.09 -2.45
C ASP A 34 8.56 10.63 -2.06
N PHE A 35 7.66 9.92 -2.75
CA PHE A 35 7.55 8.46 -2.65
C PHE A 35 8.88 7.77 -2.96
N LEU A 36 9.50 8.15 -4.09
CA LEU A 36 10.79 7.60 -4.48
C LEU A 36 11.88 7.96 -3.47
N ASN A 37 11.94 9.21 -3.01
CA ASN A 37 12.90 9.64 -2.01
C ASN A 37 12.72 8.88 -0.67
N ALA A 38 11.49 8.64 -0.25
CA ALA A 38 11.19 7.86 0.94
C ALA A 38 11.61 6.40 0.78
N ALA A 39 11.37 5.81 -0.39
CA ALA A 39 11.87 4.49 -0.71
C ALA A 39 13.43 4.45 -0.74
N LEU A 40 14.05 5.49 -1.29
CA LEU A 40 15.50 5.67 -1.51
C LEU A 40 16.30 5.96 -0.23
N ASN A 41 15.67 6.44 0.85
CA ASN A 41 16.31 6.80 2.12
C ASN A 41 16.92 5.61 2.90
N SER A 42 17.12 4.47 2.24
CA SER A 42 18.00 3.42 2.74
C SER A 42 19.45 3.92 2.72
N LYS A 43 20.28 3.45 3.67
CA LYS A 43 21.69 3.87 3.84
C LYS A 43 22.57 3.67 2.59
N THR A 44 22.06 3.01 1.54
CA THR A 44 22.79 2.66 0.32
C THR A 44 22.53 3.64 -0.83
N GLY A 45 21.61 4.60 -0.70
CA GLY A 45 21.22 5.52 -1.79
C GLY A 45 20.36 4.87 -2.87
N PHE A 46 19.75 3.72 -2.56
CA PHE A 46 18.88 2.96 -3.45
C PHE A 46 17.54 2.65 -2.78
N PRO A 47 16.44 2.44 -3.55
CA PRO A 47 15.16 2.11 -2.98
C PRO A 47 15.29 0.77 -2.26
N ASP A 48 14.96 0.71 -0.97
CA ASP A 48 14.84 -0.59 -0.31
C ASP A 48 13.62 -1.30 -0.89
N HIS A 49 13.83 -2.46 -1.52
CA HIS A 49 12.77 -3.27 -2.16
C HIS A 49 11.62 -3.54 -1.19
N ASP A 50 11.96 -3.73 0.09
CA ASP A 50 11.01 -3.86 1.18
C ASP A 50 10.11 -2.62 1.35
N ASN A 51 10.73 -1.43 1.41
CA ASN A 51 10.00 -0.18 1.58
C ASN A 51 9.11 0.15 0.39
N VAL A 52 9.54 -0.15 -0.84
CA VAL A 52 8.71 0.10 -2.03
C VAL A 52 7.47 -0.78 -2.02
N CYS A 53 7.59 -2.08 -1.72
CA CYS A 53 6.43 -2.97 -1.62
C CYS A 53 5.47 -2.55 -0.50
N LYS A 54 5.99 -2.11 0.65
CA LYS A 54 5.18 -1.58 1.75
C LYS A 54 4.44 -0.30 1.38
N LEU A 55 5.12 0.63 0.73
CA LEU A 55 4.52 1.89 0.29
C LEU A 55 3.48 1.64 -0.82
N PHE A 56 3.74 0.71 -1.74
CA PHE A 56 2.80 0.24 -2.75
C PHE A 56 1.49 -0.22 -2.10
N TRP A 57 1.55 -1.13 -1.12
CA TRP A 57 0.35 -1.63 -0.45
C TRP A 57 -0.36 -0.57 0.38
N SER A 58 0.39 0.25 1.13
CA SER A 58 -0.17 1.36 1.91
C SER A 58 -0.99 2.29 1.01
N PHE A 59 -0.43 2.65 -0.14
CA PHE A 59 -1.08 3.53 -1.10
C PHE A 59 -2.29 2.90 -1.78
N TRP A 60 -2.15 1.66 -2.27
CA TRP A 60 -3.26 1.01 -2.97
C TRP A 60 -4.44 0.75 -2.03
N ILE A 61 -4.18 0.25 -0.82
CA ILE A 61 -5.24 -0.03 0.16
C ILE A 61 -5.96 1.26 0.57
N ASP A 62 -5.22 2.34 0.81
CA ASP A 62 -5.80 3.65 1.13
C ASP A 62 -6.77 4.14 0.03
N GLN A 63 -6.36 4.07 -1.24
CA GLN A 63 -7.20 4.48 -2.36
C GLN A 63 -8.47 3.64 -2.49
N ILE A 64 -8.35 2.32 -2.36
CA ILE A 64 -9.48 1.40 -2.54
C ILE A 64 -10.47 1.57 -1.40
N ILE A 65 -10.00 1.68 -0.15
CA ILE A 65 -10.88 1.93 1.00
C ILE A 65 -11.58 3.29 0.84
N GLU A 66 -10.87 4.34 0.43
CA GLU A 66 -11.47 5.65 0.18
C GLU A 66 -12.57 5.59 -0.89
N LYS A 67 -12.29 4.96 -2.04
CA LYS A 67 -13.26 4.77 -3.14
C LYS A 67 -14.50 4.04 -2.64
N VAL A 68 -14.32 2.85 -2.07
CA VAL A 68 -15.44 2.01 -1.62
C VAL A 68 -16.21 2.69 -0.49
N ALA A 69 -15.55 3.33 0.47
CA ALA A 69 -16.23 4.04 1.53
C ALA A 69 -17.10 5.19 1.00
N ASN A 70 -16.58 5.98 0.05
CA ASN A 70 -17.33 7.08 -0.55
C ASN A 70 -18.55 6.59 -1.35
N GLU A 71 -18.39 5.57 -2.19
CA GLU A 71 -19.48 4.97 -2.97
C GLU A 71 -20.58 4.35 -2.10
N ASN A 72 -20.26 4.00 -0.86
CA ASN A 72 -21.18 3.37 0.08
C ASN A 72 -21.65 4.29 1.21
N ASN A 73 -21.42 5.61 1.11
CA ASN A 73 -21.77 6.61 2.12
C ASN A 73 -21.18 6.32 3.52
N LYS A 74 -19.95 5.81 3.55
CA LYS A 74 -19.19 5.41 4.75
C LYS A 74 -17.98 6.33 5.02
N ALA A 75 -18.09 7.61 4.69
CA ALA A 75 -16.99 8.58 4.82
C ALA A 75 -16.40 8.65 6.25
N GLU A 76 -17.23 8.54 7.29
CA GLU A 76 -16.74 8.53 8.68
C GLU A 76 -15.93 7.27 9.01
N VAL A 77 -16.28 6.11 8.44
CA VAL A 77 -15.47 4.88 8.61
C VAL A 77 -14.09 5.07 8.00
N TYR A 78 -14.02 5.69 6.82
CA TYR A 78 -12.75 6.00 6.19
C TYR A 78 -11.93 7.01 7.00
N LYS A 79 -12.57 8.03 7.59
CA LYS A 79 -11.91 8.98 8.49
C LYS A 79 -11.35 8.29 9.74
N ASP A 80 -12.10 7.38 10.35
CA ASP A 80 -11.64 6.58 11.49
C ASP A 80 -10.49 5.66 11.09
N PHE A 81 -10.59 4.99 9.93
CA PHE A 81 -9.49 4.24 9.32
C PHE A 81 -8.23 5.09 9.18
N ARG A 82 -8.35 6.31 8.61
CA ARG A 82 -7.23 7.25 8.43
C ARG A 82 -6.62 7.76 9.72
N SER A 83 -7.41 7.83 10.80
CA SER A 83 -6.90 8.20 12.12
C SER A 83 -5.99 7.10 12.71
N LYS A 84 -6.21 5.84 12.33
CA LYS A 84 -5.43 4.67 12.76
C LYS A 84 -4.29 4.36 11.80
N TYR A 85 -4.52 4.50 10.50
CA TYR A 85 -3.62 4.15 9.41
C TYR A 85 -3.23 5.40 8.64
N ASN A 86 -2.11 5.98 9.03
CA ASN A 86 -1.61 7.21 8.44
C ASN A 86 -0.76 6.92 7.19
N PHE A 87 -1.38 6.33 6.17
CA PHE A 87 -0.72 6.00 4.91
C PHE A 87 -0.43 7.26 4.08
N PRO A 88 0.64 7.28 3.26
CA PRO A 88 0.94 8.43 2.43
C PRO A 88 -0.14 8.60 1.33
N LYS A 89 -0.57 9.85 1.10
CA LYS A 89 -1.36 10.22 -0.07
C LYS A 89 -0.41 10.62 -1.18
N ILE A 90 -0.40 9.90 -2.30
CA ILE A 90 0.48 10.21 -3.44
C ILE A 90 -0.35 10.85 -4.55
N LYS A 91 0.14 11.96 -5.08
CA LYS A 91 -0.39 12.62 -6.28
C LYS A 91 0.66 12.70 -7.37
N THR A 92 0.23 12.67 -8.62
CA THR A 92 1.08 13.02 -9.76
C THR A 92 1.12 14.54 -9.89
N PHE A 93 2.22 15.09 -10.42
CA PHE A 93 2.34 16.54 -10.66
C PHE A 93 1.35 17.08 -11.71
N LEU A 94 0.74 16.19 -12.50
CA LEU A 94 0.08 16.53 -13.75
C LEU A 94 -1.40 16.16 -13.81
N GLU A 95 -1.97 15.47 -12.80
CA GLU A 95 -3.35 15.02 -12.88
C GLU A 95 -4.19 15.29 -11.63
N VAL A 96 -5.50 15.46 -11.87
CA VAL A 96 -6.57 15.53 -10.87
C VAL A 96 -6.86 14.15 -10.24
N GLN A 97 -6.22 13.10 -10.76
CA GLN A 97 -6.44 11.70 -10.38
C GLN A 97 -5.21 11.12 -9.68
N ASN A 98 -5.44 10.19 -8.76
CA ASN A 98 -4.36 9.51 -8.07
C ASN A 98 -3.63 8.54 -9.02
N PRO A 99 -2.28 8.43 -8.95
CA PRO A 99 -1.54 7.52 -9.81
C PRO A 99 -2.03 6.08 -9.66
N ALA A 100 -1.90 5.30 -10.74
CA ALA A 100 -2.14 3.87 -10.66
C ALA A 100 -1.03 3.23 -9.80
N PRO A 101 -1.35 2.37 -8.82
CA PRO A 101 -0.34 1.83 -7.90
C PRO A 101 0.84 1.14 -8.60
N HIS A 102 0.62 0.49 -9.75
CA HIS A 102 1.69 -0.16 -10.50
C HIS A 102 2.70 0.82 -11.12
N GLU A 103 2.35 2.10 -11.30
CA GLU A 103 3.29 3.11 -11.80
C GLU A 103 4.43 3.36 -10.78
N LEU A 104 4.18 3.06 -9.50
CA LEU A 104 5.19 3.09 -8.44
C LEU A 104 6.18 1.93 -8.57
N LEU A 105 5.75 0.83 -9.21
CA LEU A 105 6.56 -0.37 -9.41
C LEU A 105 7.45 -0.27 -10.65
N THR A 106 7.14 0.59 -11.62
CA THR A 106 7.97 0.83 -12.81
C THR A 106 9.43 1.14 -12.46
N PHE A 107 9.66 1.81 -11.32
CA PHE A 107 10.99 2.13 -10.82
C PHE A 107 11.76 0.93 -10.26
N LEU A 108 11.07 -0.15 -9.90
CA LEU A 108 11.67 -1.41 -9.46
C LEU A 108 12.04 -2.31 -10.66
N GLU A 109 11.25 -2.27 -11.73
CA GLU A 109 11.41 -3.16 -12.89
C GLU A 109 12.79 -3.03 -13.57
N GLU A 110 13.41 -1.86 -13.49
CA GLU A 110 14.74 -1.61 -14.05
C GLU A 110 15.88 -2.24 -13.23
N ARG A 111 15.61 -2.71 -12.01
CA ARG A 111 16.64 -3.00 -11.00
C ARG A 111 16.53 -4.40 -10.38
N TYR A 112 15.32 -4.95 -10.28
CA TYR A 112 15.06 -6.24 -9.63
C TYR A 112 14.54 -7.27 -10.62
N SER A 113 14.78 -8.56 -10.31
CA SER A 113 14.19 -9.63 -11.11
C SER A 113 12.66 -9.61 -10.93
N LYS A 114 11.92 -9.82 -12.02
CA LYS A 114 10.45 -9.79 -12.02
C LYS A 114 9.82 -10.82 -11.07
N GLU A 115 10.53 -11.91 -10.80
CA GLU A 115 10.06 -13.01 -9.95
C GLU A 115 10.18 -12.65 -8.46
N ASP A 116 11.26 -11.99 -8.07
CA ASP A 116 11.49 -11.54 -6.68
C ASP A 116 10.51 -10.43 -6.28
N GLU A 117 10.13 -9.55 -7.22
CA GLU A 117 9.20 -8.45 -6.99
C GLU A 117 7.80 -8.95 -6.62
N ILE A 118 7.22 -9.84 -7.45
CA ILE A 118 5.84 -10.28 -7.20
C ILE A 118 5.74 -11.16 -5.96
N ALA A 119 6.74 -12.02 -5.71
CA ALA A 119 6.76 -12.81 -4.49
C ALA A 119 6.77 -11.92 -3.23
N LEU A 120 7.49 -10.80 -3.26
CA LEU A 120 7.54 -9.86 -2.15
C LEU A 120 6.23 -9.08 -1.99
N LEU A 121 5.62 -8.67 -3.10
CA LEU A 121 4.29 -8.05 -3.08
C LEU A 121 3.23 -9.01 -2.51
N GLU A 122 3.23 -10.28 -2.90
CA GLU A 122 2.33 -11.30 -2.35
C GLU A 122 2.54 -11.49 -0.84
N TYR A 123 3.81 -11.55 -0.40
CA TYR A 123 4.15 -11.66 1.01
C TYR A 123 3.58 -10.50 1.84
N TYR A 124 3.80 -9.25 1.41
CA TYR A 124 3.30 -8.08 2.15
C TYR A 124 1.79 -7.89 2.05
N LYS A 125 1.16 -8.36 0.98
CA LYS A 125 -0.29 -8.32 0.84
C LYS A 125 -0.97 -8.98 2.04
N GLU A 126 -0.54 -10.18 2.39
CA GLU A 126 -1.16 -10.98 3.44
C GLU A 126 -1.09 -10.25 4.79
N ASP A 127 0.09 -9.71 5.13
CA ASP A 127 0.28 -9.00 6.39
C ASP A 127 -0.55 -7.71 6.47
N PHE A 128 -0.50 -6.86 5.43
CA PHE A 128 -1.23 -5.60 5.40
C PHE A 128 -2.74 -5.80 5.38
N TRP A 129 -3.22 -6.62 4.45
CA TRP A 129 -4.65 -6.79 4.26
C TRP A 129 -5.29 -7.48 5.46
N LYS A 130 -4.64 -8.50 6.04
CA LYS A 130 -5.17 -9.21 7.20
C LYS A 130 -5.37 -8.29 8.40
N GLU A 131 -4.41 -7.38 8.66
CA GLU A 131 -4.54 -6.42 9.75
C GLU A 131 -5.70 -5.46 9.51
N ILE A 132 -5.75 -4.85 8.33
CA ILE A 132 -6.75 -3.83 7.98
C ILE A 132 -8.15 -4.43 7.92
N ALA A 133 -8.31 -5.60 7.29
CA ALA A 133 -9.57 -6.33 7.29
C ALA A 133 -9.99 -6.73 8.70
N GLY A 134 -9.03 -7.13 9.56
CA GLY A 134 -9.28 -7.42 10.97
C GLY A 134 -9.81 -6.20 11.72
N TYR A 135 -9.20 -5.03 11.51
CA TYR A 135 -9.68 -3.78 12.08
C TYR A 135 -11.10 -3.42 11.60
N LEU A 136 -11.35 -3.43 10.29
CA LEU A 136 -12.67 -3.10 9.74
C LEU A 136 -13.76 -4.04 10.26
N LYS A 137 -13.48 -5.34 10.37
CA LYS A 137 -14.40 -6.30 11.00
C LYS A 137 -14.63 -6.01 12.49
N SER A 138 -13.60 -5.59 13.22
CA SER A 138 -13.72 -5.27 14.65
C SER A 138 -14.66 -4.09 14.93
N ILE A 139 -14.86 -3.20 13.96
CA ILE A 139 -15.80 -2.08 14.03
C ILE A 139 -17.14 -2.37 13.31
N GLY A 140 -17.39 -3.63 12.91
CA GLY A 140 -18.65 -4.08 12.32
C GLY A 140 -18.79 -3.83 10.81
N GLU A 141 -17.70 -3.62 10.08
CA GLU A 141 -17.69 -3.27 8.66
C GLU A 141 -17.37 -4.48 7.75
N ASP A 142 -17.89 -5.67 8.07
CA ASP A 142 -17.70 -6.90 7.28
C ASP A 142 -18.14 -6.77 5.82
N GLU A 143 -19.24 -6.04 5.56
CA GLU A 143 -19.69 -5.79 4.19
C GLU A 143 -18.72 -4.88 3.42
N LEU A 144 -18.13 -3.89 4.09
CA LEU A 144 -17.15 -3.01 3.48
C LEU A 144 -15.89 -3.78 3.08
N VAL A 145 -15.43 -4.70 3.94
CA VAL A 145 -14.28 -5.58 3.65
C VAL A 145 -14.49 -6.37 2.35
N LYS A 146 -15.67 -6.99 2.17
CA LYS A 146 -15.98 -7.74 0.95
C LYS A 146 -15.99 -6.85 -0.30
N LYS A 147 -16.50 -5.63 -0.18
CA LYS A 147 -16.52 -4.65 -1.28
C LYS A 147 -15.11 -4.17 -1.62
N VAL A 148 -14.26 -3.95 -0.63
CA VAL A 148 -12.84 -3.61 -0.82
C VAL A 148 -12.09 -4.75 -1.51
N GLU A 149 -12.29 -6.01 -1.11
CA GLU A 149 -11.69 -7.17 -1.78
C GLU A 149 -12.10 -7.27 -3.25
N GLN A 150 -13.39 -7.06 -3.55
CA GLN A 150 -13.87 -7.03 -4.92
C GLN A 150 -13.28 -5.85 -5.70
N GLU A 151 -13.13 -4.70 -5.05
CA GLU A 151 -12.63 -3.49 -5.70
C GLU A 151 -11.15 -3.59 -6.08
N PHE A 152 -10.33 -4.34 -5.33
CA PHE A 152 -8.96 -4.66 -5.78
C PHE A 152 -8.95 -5.41 -7.12
N ILE A 153 -9.90 -6.34 -7.32
CA ILE A 153 -10.03 -7.10 -8.58
C ILE A 153 -10.48 -6.18 -9.71
N ASN A 154 -11.43 -5.28 -9.42
CA ASN A 154 -11.91 -4.30 -10.40
C ASN A 154 -10.79 -3.34 -10.81
N ASP A 155 -10.06 -2.78 -9.83
CA ASP A 155 -9.01 -1.78 -10.05
C ASP A 155 -7.83 -2.34 -10.87
N LEU A 156 -7.49 -3.63 -10.69
CA LEU A 156 -6.54 -4.35 -11.55
C LEU A 156 -6.94 -4.28 -13.05
N SER A 157 -8.23 -4.35 -13.34
CA SER A 157 -8.75 -4.30 -14.71
C SER A 157 -8.95 -2.87 -15.21
N GLU A 158 -9.53 -2.00 -14.36
CA GLU A 158 -9.90 -0.63 -14.72
C GLU A 158 -8.69 0.28 -14.98
N ARG A 159 -7.62 0.14 -14.18
CA ARG A 159 -6.41 0.96 -14.31
C ARG A 159 -5.33 0.34 -15.18
N SER A 160 -5.69 -0.64 -16.01
CA SER A 160 -4.77 -1.28 -16.96
C SER A 160 -3.49 -1.82 -16.31
N PHE A 161 -3.60 -2.47 -15.13
CA PHE A 161 -2.42 -3.08 -14.52
C PHE A 161 -1.78 -4.08 -15.50
N PRO A 162 -0.45 -4.10 -15.61
CA PRO A 162 0.24 -5.16 -16.34
C PRO A 162 -0.22 -6.55 -15.87
N GLU A 163 -0.48 -7.46 -16.82
CA GLU A 163 -1.05 -8.80 -16.55
C GLU A 163 -0.28 -9.58 -15.48
N LYS A 164 1.04 -9.38 -15.39
CA LYS A 164 1.89 -9.99 -14.36
C LYS A 164 1.42 -9.69 -12.93
N TYR A 165 0.81 -8.53 -12.68
CA TYR A 165 0.29 -8.15 -11.36
C TYR A 165 -1.11 -8.65 -11.07
N HIS A 166 -1.82 -9.23 -12.05
CA HIS A 166 -3.18 -9.72 -11.83
C HIS A 166 -3.23 -10.88 -10.84
N LYS A 167 -2.10 -11.55 -10.57
CA LYS A 167 -2.00 -12.58 -9.53
C LYS A 167 -1.94 -12.03 -8.09
N LEU A 168 -1.75 -10.71 -7.93
CA LEU A 168 -1.75 -10.09 -6.61
C LEU A 168 -3.10 -10.23 -5.91
N TRP A 169 -4.22 -10.24 -6.64
CA TRP A 169 -5.56 -10.34 -6.08
C TRP A 169 -6.40 -11.35 -6.88
N LYS A 170 -6.17 -12.64 -6.63
CA LYS A 170 -6.93 -13.79 -7.16
C LYS A 170 -7.46 -14.64 -6.02
#